data_AF-A0A5Y1P9D6-F1
#
_entry.id   AF-A0A5Y1P9D6-F1
#
_cell.length_a   1.000
_cell.length_b   1.000
_cell.length_c   1.000
_cell.angle_alpha   90.00
_cell.angle_beta   90.00
_cell.angle_gamma   90.00
#
_symmetry.space_group_name_H-M   'P 1'
#
loop_
_entity.id
_entity.type
_entity.pdbx_description
1 polymer ?
#
loop_
_entity_poly.entity_id
_entity_poly.type
_entity_poly.pdbx_seq_one_letter_code
_entity_poly.pdbx_strand_id
1 'polypeptide(L)'
;GPSLTKQLPLLKAYQDKAVVFCADGALSMLEKEGVVPDYVTNLDCRDLAMKFFQNKGKLKQSIIALECATHPNVVRSLKAENCMIVLRNKALYQRFNLNDFGYIDTGTHVSHFSYTLALALGFKNIIMIGQDLAFDEKGNSHSKGFSYGEQFSGEKTVPT
;
A
#
# COMPACT_ATOMS: atom_id res chain seq x y z
N GLY A 1 2.61 7.42 -7.38
CA GLY A 1 3.27 8.14 -8.48
C GLY A 1 3.21 9.64 -8.24
N PRO A 2 3.93 10.43 -9.06
CA PRO A 2 4.02 11.90 -8.96
C PRO A 2 2.68 12.63 -8.84
N SER A 3 1.63 12.14 -9.49
CA SER A 3 0.32 12.81 -9.50
C SER A 3 -0.43 12.73 -8.17
N LEU A 4 0.08 11.98 -7.18
CA LEU A 4 -0.51 11.97 -5.84
C LEU A 4 -0.47 13.36 -5.19
N THR A 5 0.63 14.11 -5.35
CA THR A 5 0.83 15.41 -4.68
C THR A 5 -0.32 16.39 -4.97
N LYS A 6 -0.79 16.45 -6.22
CA LYS A 6 -1.90 17.34 -6.60
C LYS A 6 -3.24 16.97 -5.95
N GLN A 7 -3.40 15.73 -5.48
CA GLN A 7 -4.65 15.24 -4.90
C GLN A 7 -4.69 15.30 -3.37
N LEU A 8 -3.54 15.45 -2.70
CA LEU A 8 -3.48 15.40 -1.23
C LEU A 8 -4.38 16.44 -0.52
N PRO A 9 -4.47 17.71 -0.96
CA PRO A 9 -5.37 18.67 -0.33
C PRO A 9 -6.84 18.26 -0.43
N LEU A 10 -7.24 17.72 -1.59
CA LEU A 10 -8.60 17.23 -1.81
C LEU A 10 -8.87 15.99 -0.96
N LEU A 11 -7.93 15.04 -0.93
CA LEU A 11 -8.05 13.84 -0.12
C LEU A 11 -8.24 14.20 1.36
N LYS A 12 -7.47 15.14 1.89
CA LYS A 12 -7.60 15.62 3.27
C LYS A 12 -8.98 16.23 3.55
N ALA A 13 -9.50 17.04 2.63
CA ALA A 13 -10.79 17.70 2.80
C ALA A 13 -11.99 16.73 2.76
N TYR A 14 -11.82 15.55 2.15
CA TYR A 14 -12.88 14.56 1.94
C TYR A 14 -12.62 13.20 2.59
N GLN A 15 -11.57 13.06 3.41
CA GLN A 15 -11.19 11.76 3.99
C GLN A 15 -12.33 11.13 4.80
N ASP A 16 -13.12 11.92 5.53
CA ASP A 16 -14.23 11.41 6.34
C ASP A 16 -15.46 10.96 5.50
N LYS A 17 -15.38 11.07 4.17
CA LYS A 17 -16.46 10.71 3.24
C LYS A 17 -16.12 9.48 2.38
N ALA A 18 -14.92 8.94 2.52
CA ALA A 18 -14.46 7.80 1.72
C ALA A 18 -13.55 6.90 2.56
N VAL A 19 -13.57 5.60 2.27
CA VAL A 19 -12.58 4.68 2.83
C VAL A 19 -11.29 4.81 2.03
N VAL A 20 -10.20 5.11 2.72
CA VAL A 20 -8.89 5.40 2.12
C VAL A 20 -8.00 4.17 2.19
N PHE A 21 -7.74 3.59 1.02
CA PHE A 21 -6.71 2.56 0.83
C PHE A 21 -5.39 3.23 0.44
N CYS A 22 -4.33 2.93 1.19
CA CYS A 22 -3.00 3.47 0.97
C CYS A 22 -2.02 2.34 0.63
N ALA A 23 -1.25 2.53 -0.44
CA ALA A 23 -0.04 1.74 -0.63
C ALA A 23 1.01 2.18 0.39
N ASP A 24 1.68 1.24 1.04
CA ASP A 24 2.76 1.48 2.02
C ASP A 24 3.74 2.61 1.62
N GLY A 25 4.22 2.62 0.37
CA GLY A 25 5.14 3.64 -0.14
C GLY A 25 4.58 5.07 -0.12
N ALA A 26 3.26 5.23 -0.10
CA ALA A 26 2.58 6.51 -0.01
C ALA A 26 2.22 6.94 1.42
N LEU A 27 2.36 6.05 2.41
CA LEU A 27 1.93 6.27 3.78
C LEU A 27 2.52 7.56 4.37
N SER A 28 3.83 7.74 4.26
CA SER A 28 4.51 8.91 4.83
C SER A 28 4.05 10.24 4.22
N MET A 29 3.57 10.24 2.97
CA MET A 29 3.05 11.43 2.30
C MET A 29 1.66 11.78 2.82
N LEU A 30 0.79 10.79 2.99
CA LEU A 30 -0.54 10.98 3.59
C LEU A 30 -0.40 11.48 5.04
N GLU A 31 0.48 10.87 5.82
CA GLU A 31 0.70 11.23 7.23
C GLU A 31 1.16 12.68 7.42
N LYS A 32 2.02 13.19 6.52
CA LYS A 32 2.52 14.57 6.52
C LYS A 32 1.41 15.58 6.25
N GLU A 33 0.48 15.23 5.37
CA GLU A 33 -0.68 16.07 5.04
C GLU A 33 -1.80 15.94 6.08
N GLY A 34 -1.68 15.02 7.03
CA GLY A 34 -2.71 14.77 8.05
C GLY A 34 -3.89 13.98 7.50
N VAL A 35 -3.65 13.14 6.49
CA VAL A 35 -4.59 12.11 6.03
C VAL A 35 -4.30 10.83 6.79
N VAL A 36 -5.33 10.22 7.38
CA VAL A 36 -5.23 8.92 8.05
C VAL A 36 -5.89 7.87 7.16
N PRO A 37 -5.14 6.90 6.60
CA PRO A 37 -5.73 5.85 5.79
C PRO A 37 -6.46 4.81 6.65
N ASP A 38 -7.59 4.29 6.16
CA ASP A 38 -8.29 3.17 6.80
C ASP A 38 -7.57 1.85 6.59
N TYR A 39 -7.00 1.65 5.39
CA TYR A 39 -6.21 0.48 5.05
C TYR A 39 -4.83 0.88 4.56
N VAL A 40 -3.80 0.22 5.07
CA VAL A 40 -2.44 0.30 4.52
C VAL A 40 -2.07 -1.07 3.97
N THR A 41 -1.71 -1.14 2.70
CA THR A 41 -1.42 -2.40 2.01
C THR A 41 0.08 -2.56 1.74
N ASN A 42 0.58 -3.78 1.87
CA ASN A 42 1.94 -4.16 1.49
C ASN A 42 1.94 -5.57 0.87
N LEU A 43 2.79 -5.77 -0.13
CA LEU A 43 3.08 -7.08 -0.73
C LEU A 43 4.57 -7.30 -1.01
N ASP A 44 5.43 -6.39 -0.53
CA ASP A 44 6.87 -6.45 -0.80
C ASP A 44 7.51 -7.60 0.00
N CYS A 45 8.15 -8.52 -0.72
CA CYS A 45 8.87 -9.64 -0.15
C CYS A 45 10.26 -9.27 0.37
N ARG A 46 10.63 -7.99 0.35
CA ARG A 46 11.89 -7.46 0.88
C ARG A 46 11.66 -6.67 2.16
N ASP A 47 12.70 -6.59 2.98
CA ASP A 47 12.67 -5.85 4.24
C ASP A 47 12.75 -4.32 4.06
N LEU A 48 13.03 -3.83 2.84
CA LEU A 48 13.01 -2.41 2.51
C LEU A 48 11.69 -1.73 2.90
N ALA A 49 10.56 -2.42 2.74
CA ALA A 49 9.25 -1.89 3.12
C ALA A 49 9.14 -1.51 4.61
N MET A 50 10.01 -2.02 5.50
CA MET A 50 10.08 -1.56 6.89
C MET A 50 10.27 -0.04 7.01
N LYS A 51 10.95 0.59 6.03
CA LYS A 51 11.15 2.05 6.00
C LYS A 51 9.83 2.82 5.90
N PHE A 52 8.80 2.23 5.31
CA PHE A 52 7.49 2.87 5.17
C PHE A 52 6.70 2.86 6.50
N PHE A 53 6.97 1.91 7.39
CA PHE A 53 6.23 1.72 8.64
C PHE A 53 6.95 2.26 9.90
N GLN A 54 7.82 3.26 9.74
CA GLN A 54 8.60 3.80 10.88
C GLN A 54 7.74 4.57 11.89
N ASN A 55 6.64 5.20 11.45
CA ASN A 55 5.79 6.03 12.28
C ASN A 55 4.53 5.30 12.78
N LYS A 56 4.70 4.44 13.80
CA LYS A 56 3.61 3.58 14.28
C LYS A 56 2.49 4.33 15.03
N GLY A 57 2.74 5.56 15.49
CA GLY A 57 1.78 6.30 16.32
C GLY A 57 0.42 6.54 15.65
N LYS A 58 0.41 6.69 14.31
CA LYS A 58 -0.81 6.90 13.51
C LYS A 58 -1.43 5.61 12.96
N LEU A 59 -0.70 4.49 12.98
CA LEU A 59 -1.15 3.20 12.44
C LEU A 59 -2.25 2.54 13.28
N LYS A 60 -2.45 2.95 14.54
CA LYS A 60 -3.49 2.38 15.42
C LYS A 60 -4.91 2.55 14.88
N GLN A 61 -5.12 3.52 13.99
CA GLN A 61 -6.41 3.82 13.37
C GLN A 61 -6.60 3.08 12.03
N SER A 62 -5.57 2.42 11.52
CA SER A 62 -5.57 1.73 10.23
C SER A 62 -5.58 0.21 10.41
N ILE A 63 -6.13 -0.49 9.43
CA ILE A 63 -5.92 -1.93 9.23
C ILE A 63 -4.74 -2.09 8.26
N ILE A 64 -3.71 -2.81 8.70
CA ILE A 64 -2.55 -3.10 7.86
C ILE A 64 -2.80 -4.45 7.16
N ALA A 65 -3.07 -4.40 5.87
CA ALA A 65 -3.24 -5.56 5.02
C ALA A 65 -1.89 -6.02 4.46
N LEU A 66 -1.41 -7.17 4.93
CA LEU A 66 -0.16 -7.77 4.48
C LEU A 66 -0.48 -8.95 3.57
N GLU A 67 0.02 -8.94 2.34
CA GLU A 67 -0.08 -10.10 1.47
C GLU A 67 0.84 -11.22 1.98
N CYS A 68 0.51 -12.47 1.69
CA CYS A 68 1.21 -13.63 2.26
C CYS A 68 2.70 -13.75 1.87
N ALA A 69 3.20 -13.01 0.88
CA ALA A 69 4.61 -12.90 0.53
C ALA A 69 5.32 -11.69 1.16
N THR A 70 4.61 -10.84 1.92
CA THR A 70 5.22 -9.74 2.70
C THR A 70 6.40 -10.26 3.53
N HIS A 71 7.50 -9.52 3.51
CA HIS A 71 8.71 -9.94 4.20
C HIS A 71 8.47 -10.15 5.72
N PRO A 72 8.94 -11.26 6.33
CA PRO A 72 8.68 -11.57 7.73
C PRO A 72 9.12 -10.49 8.73
N ASN A 73 10.19 -9.73 8.42
CA ASN A 73 10.61 -8.62 9.31
C ASN A 73 9.59 -7.48 9.36
N VAL A 74 8.88 -7.21 8.26
CA VAL A 74 7.78 -6.23 8.23
C VAL A 74 6.66 -6.72 9.15
N VAL A 75 6.22 -7.98 8.96
CA VAL A 75 5.20 -8.63 9.81
C VAL A 75 5.57 -8.57 11.29
N ARG A 76 6.80 -8.97 11.65
CA ARG A 76 7.28 -8.93 13.05
C ARG A 76 7.31 -7.52 13.63
N SER A 77 7.66 -6.53 12.81
CA SER A 77 7.69 -5.13 13.24
C SER A 77 6.30 -4.57 13.53
N LEU A 78 5.27 -5.12 12.88
CA LEU A 78 3.87 -4.68 12.97
C LEU A 78 3.01 -5.57 13.86
N LYS A 79 3.60 -6.54 14.57
CA LYS A 79 2.89 -7.53 15.41
C LYS A 79 1.94 -6.95 16.47
N ALA A 80 2.15 -5.70 16.87
CA ALA A 80 1.35 -5.02 17.88
C ALA A 80 0.27 -4.09 17.27
N GLU A 81 0.23 -3.99 15.94
CA GLU A 81 -0.73 -3.19 15.19
C GLU A 81 -1.88 -4.06 14.67
N ASN A 82 -2.97 -3.42 14.24
CA ASN A 82 -4.12 -4.10 13.66
C ASN A 82 -3.77 -4.64 12.26
N CYS A 83 -3.25 -5.86 12.19
CA CYS A 83 -2.85 -6.49 10.95
C CYS A 83 -3.85 -7.55 10.49
N MET A 84 -3.99 -7.68 9.17
CA MET A 84 -4.60 -8.85 8.54
C MET A 84 -3.65 -9.43 7.50
N ILE A 85 -3.71 -10.75 7.31
CA ILE A 85 -2.93 -11.45 6.30
C ILE A 85 -3.87 -11.84 5.16
N VAL A 86 -3.51 -11.46 3.93
CA VAL A 86 -4.26 -11.79 2.72
C VAL A 86 -3.56 -12.89 1.95
N LEU A 87 -4.26 -14.00 1.71
CA LEU A 87 -3.77 -15.09 0.90
C LEU A 87 -3.91 -14.76 -0.58
N ARG A 88 -2.86 -15.03 -1.35
CA ARG A 88 -2.84 -14.78 -2.77
C ARG A 88 -3.49 -15.92 -3.55
N ASN A 89 -4.29 -15.56 -4.56
CA ASN A 89 -4.92 -16.49 -5.48
C ASN A 89 -3.91 -17.10 -6.46
N LYS A 90 -3.04 -17.99 -5.96
CA LYS A 90 -2.12 -18.81 -6.73
C LYS A 90 -2.15 -20.25 -6.24
N ALA A 91 -1.95 -21.19 -7.15
CA ALA A 91 -1.93 -22.62 -6.86
C ALA A 91 -0.95 -22.99 -5.74
N LEU A 92 0.18 -22.28 -5.60
CA LEU A 92 1.12 -22.48 -4.50
C LEU A 92 0.46 -22.30 -3.12
N TYR A 93 -0.31 -21.22 -2.93
CA TYR A 93 -0.93 -20.91 -1.64
C TYR A 93 -2.21 -21.69 -1.40
N GLN A 94 -2.96 -22.00 -2.46
CA GLN A 94 -4.16 -22.85 -2.36
C GLN A 94 -3.85 -24.26 -1.85
N ARG A 95 -2.63 -24.76 -2.05
CA ARG A 95 -2.17 -26.07 -1.52
C ARG A 95 -2.19 -26.15 0.00
N PHE A 96 -2.17 -25.01 0.72
CA PHE A 96 -2.31 -24.99 2.18
C PHE A 96 -3.76 -25.22 2.64
N ASN A 97 -4.72 -25.29 1.71
CA ASN A 97 -6.13 -25.59 1.97
C ASN A 97 -6.79 -24.67 3.01
N LEU A 98 -6.39 -23.40 3.02
CA LEU A 98 -6.90 -22.35 3.91
C LEU A 98 -8.16 -21.67 3.33
N ASN A 99 -9.08 -22.48 2.81
CA ASN A 99 -10.18 -22.00 1.97
C ASN A 99 -11.19 -21.13 2.74
N ASP A 100 -11.28 -21.31 4.06
CA ASP A 100 -12.17 -20.52 4.94
C ASP A 100 -11.81 -19.03 4.97
N PHE A 101 -10.55 -18.68 4.66
CA PHE A 101 -10.07 -17.30 4.61
C PHE A 101 -10.20 -16.65 3.23
N GLY A 102 -10.46 -17.45 2.20
CA GLY A 102 -10.48 -16.99 0.80
C GLY A 102 -9.10 -16.63 0.24
N TYR A 103 -9.08 -16.32 -1.06
CA TYR A 103 -7.87 -15.93 -1.78
C TYR A 103 -8.18 -14.73 -2.68
N ILE A 104 -7.29 -13.73 -2.70
CA ILE A 104 -7.43 -12.51 -3.51
C ILE A 104 -6.33 -12.50 -4.58
N ASP A 105 -6.66 -12.06 -5.81
CA ASP A 105 -5.63 -11.76 -6.80
C ASP A 105 -4.93 -10.45 -6.41
N THR A 106 -3.79 -10.57 -5.74
CA THR A 106 -3.04 -9.41 -5.23
C THR A 106 -2.17 -8.73 -6.29
N GLY A 107 -2.08 -9.26 -7.50
CA GLY A 107 -1.33 -8.65 -8.60
C GLY A 107 0.19 -8.59 -8.35
N THR A 108 0.85 -7.62 -9.00
CA THR A 108 2.32 -7.42 -8.92
C THR A 108 2.72 -6.09 -8.27
N HIS A 109 1.77 -5.27 -7.88
CA HIS A 109 2.07 -3.96 -7.30
C HIS A 109 1.02 -3.59 -6.27
N VAL A 110 1.44 -2.84 -5.25
CA VAL A 110 0.65 -2.59 -4.03
C VAL A 110 -0.71 -1.93 -4.33
N SER A 111 -0.81 -1.09 -5.36
CA SER A 111 -2.09 -0.48 -5.76
C SER A 111 -3.04 -1.45 -6.46
N HIS A 112 -2.55 -2.50 -7.13
CA HIS A 112 -3.40 -3.59 -7.60
C HIS A 112 -4.01 -4.33 -6.42
N PHE A 113 -3.17 -4.68 -5.43
CA PHE A 113 -3.65 -5.34 -4.22
C PHE A 113 -4.68 -4.48 -3.47
N SER A 114 -4.43 -3.17 -3.32
CA SER A 114 -5.42 -2.24 -2.76
C SER A 114 -6.76 -2.31 -3.49
N TYR A 115 -6.73 -2.29 -4.83
CA TYR A 115 -7.92 -2.34 -5.67
C TYR A 115 -8.69 -3.65 -5.51
N THR A 116 -8.01 -4.79 -5.61
CA THR A 116 -8.68 -6.11 -5.52
C THR A 116 -9.15 -6.44 -4.11
N LEU A 117 -8.45 -5.94 -3.08
CA LEU A 117 -8.94 -5.99 -1.71
C LEU A 117 -10.21 -5.15 -1.53
N ALA A 118 -10.27 -3.94 -2.08
CA ALA A 118 -11.49 -3.12 -2.04
C ALA A 118 -12.66 -3.81 -2.75
N LEU A 119 -12.43 -4.46 -3.90
CA LEU A 119 -13.45 -5.27 -4.55
C LEU A 119 -13.94 -6.43 -3.67
N ALA A 120 -13.01 -7.16 -3.04
CA ALA A 120 -13.34 -8.28 -2.16
C ALA A 120 -14.15 -7.85 -0.92
N LEU A 121 -13.90 -6.64 -0.42
CA LEU A 121 -14.65 -6.02 0.68
C LEU A 121 -16.00 -5.42 0.24
N GLY A 122 -16.36 -5.52 -1.04
CA GLY A 122 -17.66 -5.10 -1.57
C GLY A 122 -17.76 -3.62 -1.94
N PHE A 123 -16.64 -2.89 -2.01
CA PHE A 123 -16.65 -1.51 -2.48
C PHE A 123 -17.03 -1.46 -3.97
N LYS A 124 -18.01 -0.61 -4.31
CA LYS A 124 -18.52 -0.46 -5.68
C LYS A 124 -17.99 0.78 -6.40
N ASN A 125 -17.82 1.87 -5.65
CA ASN A 125 -17.31 3.14 -6.17
C ASN A 125 -15.86 3.29 -5.75
N ILE A 126 -14.92 3.01 -6.66
CA ILE A 126 -13.49 3.04 -6.37
C ILE A 126 -12.84 4.14 -7.20
N ILE A 127 -12.14 5.05 -6.53
CA ILE A 127 -11.41 6.16 -7.14
C ILE A 127 -9.93 5.89 -6.96
N MET A 128 -9.19 5.76 -8.06
CA MET A 128 -7.74 5.61 -8.03
C MET A 128 -7.06 6.96 -8.22
N ILE A 129 -6.16 7.31 -7.30
CA ILE A 129 -5.33 8.52 -7.37
C ILE A 129 -3.85 8.16 -7.19
N GLY A 130 -2.96 8.92 -7.83
CA GLY A 130 -1.52 8.67 -7.72
C GLY A 130 -1.03 7.38 -8.39
N GLN A 131 -1.85 6.75 -9.24
CA GLN A 131 -1.48 5.60 -10.05
C GLN A 131 -1.10 6.06 -11.46
N ASP A 132 0.16 6.45 -11.65
CA ASP A 132 0.60 7.11 -12.88
C ASP A 132 1.13 6.14 -13.94
N LEU A 133 1.89 5.13 -13.51
CA LEU A 133 2.59 4.21 -14.40
C LEU A 133 3.53 4.92 -15.40
N ALA A 134 3.98 6.12 -15.06
CA ALA A 134 4.78 6.99 -15.91
C ALA A 134 5.66 7.93 -15.06
N PHE A 135 6.65 8.53 -15.72
CA PHE A 135 7.43 9.63 -15.16
C PHE A 135 6.74 10.98 -15.38
N ASP A 136 6.95 11.95 -14.50
CA ASP A 136 6.54 13.33 -14.74
C ASP A 136 7.49 14.06 -15.72
N GLU A 137 7.19 15.32 -16.05
CA GLU A 137 8.01 16.15 -16.96
C GLU A 137 9.45 16.37 -16.46
N LYS A 138 9.72 16.16 -15.17
CA LYS A 138 11.05 16.28 -14.54
C LYS A 138 11.75 14.92 -14.42
N GLY A 139 11.15 13.84 -14.95
CA GLY A 139 11.68 12.49 -14.88
C GLY A 139 11.48 11.81 -13.53
N ASN A 140 10.58 12.28 -12.68
CA ASN A 140 10.29 11.64 -11.40
C ASN A 140 9.34 10.45 -11.58
N SER A 141 9.66 9.31 -10.97
CA SER A 141 8.80 8.11 -10.93
C SER A 141 7.90 8.07 -9.69
N HIS A 142 8.26 8.83 -8.65
CA HIS A 142 7.56 8.87 -7.38
C HIS A 142 7.20 10.30 -6.99
N SER A 143 6.22 10.42 -6.08
CA SER A 143 5.80 11.71 -5.55
C SER A 143 6.81 12.27 -4.55
N LYS A 144 6.82 13.60 -4.44
CA LYS A 144 7.68 14.34 -3.54
C LYS A 144 7.52 13.85 -2.10
N GLY A 145 8.64 13.44 -1.51
CA GLY A 145 8.67 12.91 -0.14
C GLY A 145 8.62 11.38 -0.02
N PHE A 146 8.69 10.65 -1.14
CA PHE A 146 8.91 9.20 -1.14
C PHE A 146 10.22 8.83 -0.43
N SER A 147 10.18 7.79 0.41
CA SER A 147 11.29 7.45 1.31
C SER A 147 12.59 7.04 0.60
N TYR A 148 12.54 6.67 -0.68
CA TYR A 148 13.73 6.30 -1.47
C TYR A 148 14.10 7.32 -2.56
N GLY A 149 13.45 8.48 -2.60
CA GLY A 149 13.72 9.53 -3.59
C GLY A 149 12.73 9.55 -4.76
N GLU A 150 12.59 10.70 -5.41
CA GLU A 150 11.56 10.94 -6.45
C GLU A 150 11.91 10.30 -7.79
N GLN A 151 13.19 10.12 -8.08
CA GLN A 151 13.68 9.53 -9.32
C GLN A 151 14.00 8.05 -9.16
N PHE A 152 13.80 7.30 -10.25
CA PHE A 152 14.21 5.91 -10.32
C PHE A 152 15.74 5.82 -10.44
N SER A 153 16.45 5.30 -9.43
CA SER A 153 17.87 4.97 -9.54
C SER A 153 18.03 3.48 -9.89
N GLY A 154 18.50 3.17 -11.10
CA GLY A 154 18.67 1.79 -11.58
C GLY A 154 19.58 0.90 -10.71
N GLU A 155 20.42 1.48 -9.86
CA GLU A 155 21.33 0.75 -8.95
C GLU A 155 20.67 0.21 -7.67
N LYS A 156 19.44 0.64 -7.38
CA LYS A 156 18.60 0.01 -6.34
C LYS A 156 17.38 -0.54 -7.04
N THR A 157 17.53 -1.68 -7.69
CA THR A 157 16.38 -2.46 -8.14
C THR A 157 15.50 -2.73 -6.92
N VAL A 158 14.42 -1.98 -6.80
CA VAL A 158 13.17 -2.39 -6.16
C VAL A 158 12.25 -2.77 -7.32
N PRO A 159 12.30 -4.02 -7.81
CA PRO A 159 11.24 -4.54 -8.64
C PRO A 159 9.99 -4.60 -7.77
N THR A 160 8.93 -3.99 -8.27
CA THR A 160 7.57 -4.26 -7.81
C THR A 160 7.19 -5.69 -8.18
#